data_AF-H2YAJ6-F1
#
_entry.id   AF-H2YAJ6-F1
#
_cell.length_a   1.000
_cell.length_b   1.000
_cell.length_c   1.000
_cell.angle_alpha   90.00
_cell.angle_beta   90.00
_cell.angle_gamma   90.00
#
_symmetry.space_group_name_H-M   'P 1'
#
loop_
_entity.id
_entity.type
_entity.pdbx_description
1 polymer ?
#
loop_
_entity_poly.entity_id
_entity_poly.type
_entity_poly.pdbx_seq_one_letter_code
_entity_poly.pdbx_strand_id
1 'polypeptide(L)' 'SHLLKTCNICSTDREQHLLVKCDVCNKWSHLGCLDPPLTQMPRKTKFALWQCSECAPAS' A
#
# COMPACT_ATOMS: atom_id res chain seq x y z
N SER A 1 6.47 -18.22 13.55
CA SER A 1 5.13 -17.89 13.01
C SER A 1 5.29 -16.82 11.94
N HIS A 2 4.97 -17.13 10.68
CA HIS A 2 5.06 -16.14 9.58
C HIS A 2 3.82 -15.23 9.60
N LEU A 3 4.00 -13.97 10.01
CA LEU A 3 2.95 -12.94 10.00
C LEU A 3 2.82 -12.35 8.58
N LEU A 4 2.06 -13.03 7.72
CA LEU A 4 1.73 -12.55 6.37
C LEU A 4 0.92 -11.25 6.44
N LYS A 5 1.17 -10.33 5.51
CA LYS A 5 0.44 -9.06 5.40
C LYS A 5 -0.74 -9.24 4.46
N THR A 6 -1.92 -8.82 4.87
CA THR A 6 -3.13 -8.96 4.05
C THR A 6 -3.46 -7.63 3.40
N CYS A 7 -3.77 -7.64 2.10
CA CYS A 7 -4.24 -6.46 1.39
C CYS A 7 -5.62 -6.03 1.91
N ASN A 8 -5.77 -4.78 2.30
CA ASN A 8 -7.03 -4.22 2.78
C ASN A 8 -8.10 -4.11 1.67
N ILE A 9 -7.70 -4.19 0.39
CA ILE A 9 -8.60 -3.97 -0.76
C ILE A 9 -9.19 -5.31 -1.24
N CYS A 10 -8.34 -6.30 -1.52
CA CYS A 10 -8.78 -7.62 -1.98
C CYS A 10 -8.83 -8.67 -0.87
N SER A 11 -8.45 -8.32 0.36
CA SER A 11 -8.43 -9.23 1.54
C SER A 11 -7.60 -10.50 1.35
N THR A 12 -6.55 -10.42 0.52
CA THR A 12 -5.66 -11.57 0.27
C THR A 12 -4.20 -11.28 0.63
N ASP A 13 -3.46 -12.34 0.93
CA ASP A 13 -2.02 -12.34 1.25
C ASP A 13 -1.15 -12.70 0.03
N ARG A 14 -1.72 -12.60 -1.18
CA ARG A 14 -0.96 -12.79 -2.44
C ARG A 14 0.13 -11.73 -2.54
N GLU A 15 1.14 -11.97 -3.38
CA GLU A 15 2.02 -10.90 -3.87
C GLU A 15 2.61 -10.02 -2.74
N GLN A 16 3.13 -10.66 -1.68
CA GLN A 16 3.68 -9.97 -0.49
C GLN A 16 4.74 -8.91 -0.84
N HIS A 17 5.47 -9.12 -1.93
CA HIS A 17 6.50 -8.21 -2.45
C HIS A 17 5.91 -6.96 -3.14
N LEU A 18 4.64 -7.00 -3.54
CA LEU A 18 3.87 -5.88 -4.11
C LEU A 18 2.93 -5.25 -3.09
N LEU A 19 3.06 -5.59 -1.80
CA LEU A 19 2.33 -4.93 -0.74
C LEU A 19 3.07 -3.68 -0.28
N VAL A 20 2.36 -2.56 -0.29
CA VAL A 20 2.83 -1.29 0.22
C VAL A 20 2.07 -0.93 1.50
N LYS A 21 2.81 -0.47 2.51
CA LYS A 21 2.27 -0.01 3.79
C LYS A 21 2.07 1.50 3.78
N CYS A 22 0.85 1.94 4.09
CA CYS A 22 0.49 3.34 4.22
C CYS A 22 1.14 3.93 5.47
N ASP A 23 1.84 5.05 5.33
CA ASP A 23 2.49 5.71 6.46
C ASP A 23 1.48 6.48 7.34
N VAL A 24 0.25 6.70 6.84
CA VAL A 24 -0.85 7.37 7.57
C VAL A 24 -1.70 6.34 8.34
N CYS A 25 -2.37 5.42 7.65
CA CYS A 25 -3.28 4.46 8.28
C CYS A 25 -2.64 3.12 8.65
N ASN A 26 -1.35 2.91 8.33
CA ASN A 26 -0.61 1.67 8.60
C ASN A 26 -1.18 0.39 7.95
N LYS A 27 -2.15 0.52 7.04
CA LYS A 27 -2.73 -0.59 6.27
C LYS A 27 -1.81 -1.03 5.13
N TRP A 28 -1.94 -2.30 4.74
CA TRP A 28 -1.24 -2.88 3.61
C TRP A 28 -2.17 -2.97 2.41
N SER A 29 -1.69 -2.57 1.24
CA SER A 29 -2.45 -2.65 -0.01
C SER A 29 -1.52 -3.07 -1.13
N HIS A 30 -2.03 -3.83 -2.10
CA HIS A 30 -1.27 -4.17 -3.30
C HIS A 30 -1.11 -2.93 -4.18
N LEU A 31 0.07 -2.77 -4.78
CA LEU A 31 0.33 -1.73 -5.77
C LEU A 31 -0.75 -1.72 -6.89
N GLY A 32 -1.16 -2.89 -7.37
CA GLY A 32 -2.18 -3.03 -8.42
C GLY A 32 -3.63 -2.98 -7.93
N CYS A 33 -3.90 -3.06 -6.63
CA CYS A 33 -5.26 -2.89 -6.09
C CYS A 33 -5.59 -1.43 -5.79
N LEU A 34 -4.59 -0.55 -5.76
CA LEU A 34 -4.78 0.88 -5.59
C LEU A 34 -5.40 1.48 -6.85
N ASP A 35 -6.11 2.60 -6.68
CA ASP A 35 -6.64 3.40 -7.78
C ASP A 35 -6.03 4.81 -7.70
N PRO A 36 -5.24 5.24 -8.70
CA PRO A 36 -4.73 4.45 -9.84
C PRO A 36 -3.70 3.37 -9.43
N PRO A 37 -3.56 2.27 -10.20
CA PRO A 37 -2.63 1.20 -9.88
C PRO A 37 -1.18 1.66 -10.03
N LEU A 38 -0.39 1.42 -8.99
CA LEU A 38 1.04 1.72 -8.99
C LEU A 38 1.78 0.63 -9.77
N THR A 39 2.56 1.02 -10.77
CA THR A 39 3.46 0.12 -11.50
C THR A 39 4.82 -0.04 -10.83
N GLN A 40 5.17 0.85 -9.89
CA GLN A 40 6.43 0.82 -9.15
C GLN A 40 6.21 1.09 -7.67
N MET A 41 7.10 0.52 -6.84
CA MET A 41 7.12 0.80 -5.40
C MET A 41 7.36 2.29 -5.16
N PRO A 42 6.54 2.95 -4.33
CA PRO A 42 6.73 4.35 -4.02
C PRO A 42 8.07 4.54 -3.31
N ARG A 43 8.85 5.53 -3.75
CA ARG A 43 10.13 5.85 -3.11
C ARG A 43 9.87 6.44 -1.74
N LYS A 44 10.09 5.63 -0.69
CA LYS A 44 10.14 6.13 0.69
C LYS A 44 11.43 6.90 0.88
N THR A 45 11.37 8.22 0.84
CA THR A 45 12.48 9.09 1.23
C THR A 45 12.11 9.87 2.50
N LYS A 46 13.10 10.42 3.20
CA LYS A 46 12.88 11.20 4.43
C LYS A 46 11.85 12.35 4.29
N PHE A 47 11.59 12.79 3.06
CA PHE A 47 10.72 13.91 2.74
C PHE A 47 9.44 13.50 1.97
N ALA A 48 9.32 12.23 1.57
CA ALA A 48 8.17 11.73 0.81
C ALA A 48 7.62 10.47 1.47
N LEU A 49 6.48 10.62 2.14
CA LEU A 49 5.71 9.52 2.72
C LEU A 49 4.73 8.99 1.68
N TRP A 50 4.48 7.68 1.71
CA TRP A 50 3.45 7.11 0.87
C TRP A 50 2.14 7.03 1.63
N GLN A 51 1.08 7.51 1.00
CA GLN A 51 -0.29 7.47 1.48
C GLN A 51 -1.15 6.69 0.50
N CYS A 52 -2.03 5.83 1.00
CA CYS A 52 -2.98 5.09 0.17
C CYS A 52 -4.08 6.02 -0.37
N SER A 53 -4.84 5.56 -1.37
CA SER A 53 -5.94 6.33 -1.96
C SER A 53 -7.02 6.72 -0.94
N GLU A 54 -7.21 5.96 0.15
CA GLU A 54 -8.12 6.35 1.25
C GLU A 54 -7.59 7.53 2.09
N CYS A 55 -6.27 7.66 2.22
CA CYS A 55 -5.63 8.72 3.01
C CYS A 55 -5.20 9.92 2.16
N ALA A 56 -5.04 9.73 0.85
CA ALA A 56 -4.79 10.82 -0.07
C ALA A 56 -5.98 11.78 -0.03
N PRO A 57 -5.76 13.09 0.21
CA PRO A 57 -6.86 14.05 0.20
C PRO A 57 -7.48 14.05 -1.20
N ALA A 58 -8.77 13.70 -1.28
CA ALA A 58 -9.56 13.91 -2.48
C ALA A 58 -9.65 15.43 -2.70
N SER A 59 -8.81 15.95 -3.59
CA SER A 59 -8.88 17.33 -4.08
C SER A 59 -10.10 17.51 -4.97
#